data_AF-A0A7C5E7C1-F1
#
_entry.id   AF-A0A7C5E7C1-F1
#
_cell.length_a   1.000
_cell.length_b   1.000
_cell.length_c   1.000
_cell.angle_alpha   90.00
_cell.angle_beta   90.00
_cell.angle_gamma   90.00
#
_symmetry.space_group_name_H-M   'P 1'
#
loop_
_entity.id
_entity.type
_entity.pdbx_description
1 polymer ?
#
loop_
_entity_poly.entity_id
_entity_poly.type
_entity_poly.pdbx_seq_one_letter_code
_entity_poly.pdbx_strand_id
1 'polypeptide(L)'
;MLKLILLGLLLQAKVDLNRASLDELLKSLPLDSTKIIKLYKYIESHGPFQNVYEISTLPFISPEDFLKIKKLVKVVPLVQGRNFTFYAQRVRETAREEQSLRESAYDEWISLLANPININQAEVDELYSIYGVSLVDAVQIVKRVKMLGFRYASHLRRTPGLSYYAYRNLLPFISFRTVKPKSVAGWANLRIAYYSELFQEEETQVEERLGEVGVPDTTSSFWSDLRSAGWTREDSLWLYEQLLKEKEEADRLIPSL
;
A
#
# COMPACT_ATOMS: atom_id res chain seq x y z
N MET A 1 49.71 38.72 13.45
CA MET A 1 49.17 37.67 12.57
C MET A 1 48.52 36.53 13.38
N LEU A 2 47.62 36.87 14.32
CA LEU A 2 47.07 35.92 15.30
C LEU A 2 45.51 35.96 15.32
N LYS A 3 44.92 36.24 14.16
CA LYS A 3 43.46 36.38 13.97
C LYS A 3 42.93 35.64 12.74
N LEU A 4 43.68 34.63 12.29
CA LEU A 4 43.26 33.69 11.24
C LEU A 4 43.11 32.24 11.76
N ILE A 5 43.03 32.06 13.08
CA ILE A 5 42.34 30.89 13.69
C ILE A 5 40.85 31.25 13.71
N LEU A 6 40.30 31.61 12.55
CA LEU A 6 38.88 31.85 12.40
C LEU A 6 38.23 30.49 12.20
N LEU A 7 37.91 29.86 13.32
CA LEU A 7 36.58 29.30 13.49
C LEU A 7 36.18 28.24 12.45
N GLY A 8 37.05 27.26 12.23
CA GLY A 8 36.69 25.93 11.73
C GLY A 8 35.86 25.14 12.74
N LEU A 9 34.91 25.80 13.42
CA LEU A 9 33.82 25.13 14.13
C LEU A 9 32.91 24.56 13.04
N LEU A 10 33.33 23.42 12.51
CA LEU A 10 32.45 22.46 11.87
C LEU A 10 31.28 22.26 12.84
N LEU A 11 30.13 22.86 12.52
CA LEU A 11 28.84 22.31 12.92
C LEU A 11 28.81 20.90 12.33
N GLN A 12 29.36 19.93 13.04
CA GLN A 12 29.27 18.54 12.66
C GLN A 12 27.81 18.17 12.83
N ALA A 13 27.07 18.20 11.73
CA ALA A 13 25.66 17.84 11.72
C ALA A 13 25.53 16.42 12.29
N LYS A 14 24.68 16.25 13.29
CA LYS A 14 24.47 14.94 13.91
C LYS A 14 24.13 13.89 12.85
N VAL A 15 24.85 12.78 12.85
CA VAL A 15 24.61 11.65 11.95
C VAL A 15 23.33 10.93 12.37
N ASP A 16 22.46 10.61 11.39
CA ASP A 16 21.22 9.87 11.64
C ASP A 16 21.47 8.37 11.56
N LEU A 17 21.43 7.67 12.70
CA LEU A 17 21.79 6.25 12.75
C LEU A 17 20.89 5.38 11.89
N ASN A 18 19.60 5.71 11.78
CA ASN A 18 18.64 4.92 11.02
C ASN A 18 18.79 5.06 9.49
N ARG A 19 19.62 6.00 9.02
CA ARG A 19 19.72 6.38 7.60
C ARG A 19 21.13 6.43 7.06
N ALA A 20 22.12 6.60 7.93
CA ALA A 20 23.52 6.72 7.54
C ALA A 20 24.04 5.42 6.92
N SER A 21 24.90 5.57 5.92
CA SER A 21 25.62 4.43 5.34
C SER A 21 26.69 3.90 6.30
N LEU A 22 27.14 2.66 6.13
CA LEU A 22 28.22 2.10 6.96
C LEU A 22 29.50 2.96 6.89
N ASP A 23 29.88 3.42 5.71
CA ASP A 23 31.05 4.30 5.50
C ASP A 23 30.89 5.64 6.24
N GLU A 24 29.68 6.22 6.20
CA GLU A 24 29.36 7.44 6.94
C GLU A 24 29.44 7.24 8.46
N LEU A 25 28.97 6.10 8.98
CA LEU A 25 29.10 5.75 10.40
C LEU A 25 30.55 5.55 10.82
N LEU A 26 31.36 4.86 10.00
CA LEU A 26 32.79 4.65 10.24
C LEU A 26 33.57 5.97 10.30
N LYS A 27 33.18 6.96 9.50
CA LYS A 27 33.83 8.29 9.48
C LYS A 27 33.34 9.22 10.60
N SER A 28 32.11 9.04 11.07
CA SER A 28 31.46 9.99 11.98
C SER A 28 31.51 9.58 13.46
N LEU A 29 31.64 8.28 13.77
CA LEU A 29 31.57 7.78 15.14
C LEU A 29 32.96 7.45 15.70
N PRO A 30 33.33 8.01 16.87
CA PRO A 30 34.57 7.66 17.57
C PRO A 30 34.43 6.33 18.33
N LEU A 31 34.08 5.26 17.60
CA LEU A 31 33.96 3.90 18.12
C LEU A 31 34.88 2.95 17.33
N ASP A 32 35.16 1.80 17.94
CA ASP A 32 35.85 0.74 17.22
C ASP A 32 35.02 0.26 16.02
N SER A 33 35.70 -0.01 14.91
CA SER A 33 35.09 -0.44 13.66
C SER A 33 34.20 -1.68 13.82
N THR A 34 34.57 -2.62 14.70
CA THR A 34 33.76 -3.83 14.94
C THR A 34 32.43 -3.50 15.61
N LYS A 35 32.40 -2.51 16.52
CA LYS A 35 31.17 -2.04 17.17
C LYS A 35 30.29 -1.29 16.17
N ILE A 36 30.87 -0.48 15.28
CA ILE A 36 30.14 0.22 14.23
C ILE A 36 29.48 -0.76 13.26
N ILE A 37 30.21 -1.80 12.84
CA ILE A 37 29.67 -2.87 11.98
C ILE A 37 28.54 -3.62 12.69
N LYS A 38 28.69 -3.96 13.97
CA LYS A 38 27.62 -4.60 14.76
C LYS A 38 26.39 -3.71 14.90
N LEU A 39 26.59 -2.41 15.14
CA LEU A 39 25.51 -1.43 15.20
C LEU A 39 24.74 -1.34 13.88
N TYR A 40 25.45 -1.26 12.76
CA TYR A 40 24.84 -1.24 11.42
C TYR A 40 24.03 -2.51 11.15
N LYS A 41 24.61 -3.69 11.41
CA LYS A 41 23.92 -4.99 11.25
C LYS A 41 22.72 -5.15 12.18
N TYR A 42 22.77 -4.57 13.38
CA TYR A 42 21.63 -4.59 14.30
C TYR A 42 20.44 -3.83 13.70
N ILE A 43 20.67 -2.64 13.14
CA ILE A 43 19.63 -1.85 12.47
C ILE A 43 19.04 -2.59 11.27
N GLU A 44 19.87 -3.27 10.48
CA GLU A 44 19.40 -4.07 9.33
C GLU A 44 18.52 -5.26 9.75
N SER A 45 18.82 -5.89 10.89
CA SER A 45 18.15 -7.12 11.34
C SER A 45 16.95 -6.89 12.25
N HIS A 46 17.01 -5.88 13.13
CA HIS A 46 15.99 -5.61 14.15
C HIS A 46 15.15 -4.37 13.82
N GLY A 47 15.54 -3.63 12.77
CA GLY A 47 14.87 -2.42 12.34
C GLY A 47 15.44 -1.14 12.97
N PRO A 48 14.86 0.02 12.62
CA PRO A 48 15.33 1.33 13.06
C PRO A 48 15.09 1.55 14.55
N PHE A 49 16.03 2.23 15.21
CA PHE A 49 15.83 2.69 16.58
C PHE A 49 14.69 3.73 16.64
N GLN A 50 13.88 3.70 17.70
CA GLN A 50 12.86 4.73 17.93
C GLN A 50 13.44 5.92 18.68
N ASN A 51 14.42 5.69 19.54
CA ASN A 51 15.08 6.75 20.29
C ASN A 51 16.57 6.44 20.52
N VAL A 52 17.35 7.49 20.81
CA VAL A 52 18.81 7.39 20.99
C VAL A 52 19.19 6.49 22.17
N TYR A 53 18.34 6.35 23.20
CA TYR A 53 18.68 5.57 24.40
C TYR A 53 18.66 4.07 24.17
N GLU A 54 17.96 3.57 23.14
CA GLU A 54 18.01 2.15 22.73
C GLU A 54 19.42 1.67 22.40
N ILE A 55 20.33 2.57 22.02
CA ILE A 55 21.72 2.21 21.75
C ILE A 55 22.43 1.75 23.03
N SER A 56 22.07 2.32 24.19
CA SER A 56 22.66 1.97 25.47
C SER A 56 22.23 0.61 26.01
N THR A 57 21.19 -0.01 25.43
CA THR A 57 20.74 -1.36 25.81
C THR A 57 21.45 -2.45 25.00
N LEU A 58 22.24 -2.08 23.98
CA LEU A 58 22.94 -3.04 23.13
C LEU A 58 24.10 -3.69 23.89
N PRO A 59 24.22 -5.03 23.90
CA PRO A 59 25.21 -5.73 24.71
C PRO A 59 26.67 -5.46 24.29
N PHE A 60 26.88 -4.90 23.09
CA PHE A 60 28.21 -4.57 22.56
C PHE A 60 28.55 -3.07 22.64
N ILE A 61 27.70 -2.25 23.26
CA ILE A 61 27.93 -0.83 23.51
C ILE A 61 28.05 -0.62 25.02
N SER A 62 29.21 -0.12 25.48
CA SER A 62 29.38 0.23 26.89
C SER A 62 28.77 1.60 27.21
N PRO A 63 28.53 1.92 28.50
CA PRO A 63 28.12 3.26 28.91
C PRO A 63 29.07 4.37 28.42
N GLU A 64 30.39 4.12 28.41
CA GLU A 64 31.40 5.05 27.92
C GLU A 64 31.29 5.26 26.41
N ASP A 65 31.05 4.18 25.65
CA ASP A 65 30.81 4.26 24.20
C ASP A 65 29.58 5.12 23.90
N PHE A 66 28.49 4.87 24.61
CA PHE A 66 27.24 5.62 24.45
C PHE A 66 27.45 7.11 24.72
N LEU A 67 28.17 7.47 25.79
CA LEU A 67 28.47 8.87 26.11
C LEU A 67 29.28 9.57 25.00
N LYS A 68 30.22 8.86 24.36
CA LYS A 68 31.00 9.39 23.23
C LYS A 68 30.12 9.72 22.03
N ILE A 69 29.19 8.83 21.68
CA ILE A 69 28.38 8.99 20.46
C ILE A 69 27.11 9.81 20.67
N LYS A 70 26.52 9.88 21.87
CA LYS A 70 25.21 10.50 22.13
C LYS A 70 25.10 11.94 21.61
N LYS A 71 26.20 12.71 21.67
CA LYS A 71 26.23 14.11 21.20
C LYS A 71 26.40 14.22 19.69
N LEU A 72 26.90 13.18 19.04
CA LEU A 72 27.22 13.12 17.61
C LEU A 72 26.11 12.49 16.77
N VAL A 73 25.22 11.73 17.41
CA VAL A 73 24.13 11.01 16.73
C VAL A 73 22.77 11.63 16.98
N LYS A 74 21.87 11.41 16.03
CA LYS A 74 20.43 11.54 16.21
C LYS A 74 19.77 10.23 15.76
N VAL A 75 18.62 9.93 16.35
CA VAL A 75 17.73 8.88 15.89
C VAL A 75 16.48 9.57 15.43
N VAL A 76 16.24 9.55 14.11
CA VAL A 76 14.96 9.96 13.55
C VAL A 76 14.18 8.66 13.34
N PRO A 77 13.07 8.43 14.08
CA PRO A 77 12.22 7.28 13.83
C PRO A 77 11.91 7.21 12.33
N LEU A 78 12.09 6.04 11.73
CA LEU A 78 11.42 5.81 10.46
C LEU A 78 9.95 5.77 10.84
N VAL A 79 9.26 6.91 10.65
CA VAL A 79 7.81 6.97 10.71
C VAL A 79 7.35 5.76 9.93
N GLN A 80 6.64 4.82 10.57
CA GLN A 80 5.99 3.71 9.89
C GLN A 80 5.47 4.29 8.59
N GLY A 81 5.95 3.75 7.47
CA GLY A 81 5.68 4.35 6.15
C GLY A 81 4.22 4.73 6.09
N ARG A 82 3.92 5.92 5.55
CA ARG A 82 2.55 6.45 5.36
C ARG A 82 1.58 5.28 5.30
N ASN A 83 0.64 5.20 6.23
CA ASN A 83 -0.25 4.05 6.38
C ASN A 83 -1.03 3.84 5.07
N PHE A 84 -0.42 3.14 4.13
CA PHE A 84 -0.85 3.08 2.73
C PHE A 84 -2.20 2.39 2.68
N THR A 85 -2.38 1.34 3.48
CA THR A 85 -3.67 0.65 3.66
C THR A 85 -4.75 1.59 4.15
N PHE A 86 -4.47 2.45 5.14
CA PHE A 86 -5.43 3.47 5.60
C PHE A 86 -5.80 4.46 4.49
N TYR A 87 -4.84 5.02 3.76
CA TYR A 87 -5.15 5.99 2.70
C TYR A 87 -5.78 5.35 1.46
N ALA A 88 -5.37 4.14 1.08
CA ALA A 88 -5.98 3.38 0.00
C ALA A 88 -7.43 3.02 0.32
N GLN A 89 -7.73 2.68 1.58
CA GLN A 89 -9.10 2.47 2.04
C GLN A 89 -9.94 3.75 1.93
N ARG A 90 -9.41 4.89 2.39
CA ARG A 90 -10.11 6.17 2.26
C ARG A 90 -10.35 6.58 0.81
N VAL A 91 -9.39 6.33 -0.08
CA VAL A 91 -9.54 6.55 -1.51
C VAL A 91 -10.66 5.68 -2.09
N ARG A 92 -10.77 4.40 -1.70
CA ARG A 92 -11.90 3.54 -2.08
C ARG A 92 -13.23 4.07 -1.58
N GLU A 93 -13.31 4.51 -0.34
CA GLU A 93 -14.53 5.06 0.26
C GLU A 93 -14.97 6.34 -0.48
N THR A 94 -14.05 7.28 -0.70
CA THR A 94 -14.34 8.51 -1.46
C THR A 94 -14.77 8.22 -2.90
N ALA A 95 -14.13 7.25 -3.58
CA ALA A 95 -14.53 6.85 -4.92
C ALA A 95 -15.96 6.27 -4.97
N ARG A 96 -16.36 5.49 -3.95
CA ARG A 96 -17.70 4.91 -3.84
C ARG A 96 -18.77 5.96 -3.52
N GLU A 97 -18.47 6.91 -2.65
CA GLU A 97 -19.39 7.98 -2.23
C GLU A 97 -19.72 8.94 -3.38
N GLU A 98 -18.74 9.26 -4.21
CA GLU A 98 -18.90 10.26 -5.27
C GLU A 98 -19.72 9.76 -6.47
N GLN A 99 -19.93 8.43 -6.65
CA GLN A 99 -20.66 7.74 -7.76
C GLN A 99 -20.27 8.11 -9.21
N SER A 100 -19.53 9.21 -9.40
CA SER A 100 -19.18 9.92 -10.63
C SER A 100 -17.72 9.68 -11.04
N LEU A 101 -16.91 9.16 -10.12
CA LEU A 101 -15.51 8.85 -10.38
C LEU A 101 -15.43 7.49 -11.08
N ARG A 102 -15.03 7.51 -12.36
CA ARG A 102 -14.72 6.29 -13.13
C ARG A 102 -13.69 5.46 -12.38
N GLU A 103 -13.79 4.13 -12.47
CA GLU A 103 -12.85 3.16 -11.89
C GLU A 103 -11.37 3.50 -12.24
N SER A 104 -11.14 4.13 -13.39
CA SER A 104 -9.82 4.63 -13.81
C SER A 104 -9.20 5.71 -12.89
N ALA A 105 -10.01 6.56 -12.24
CA ALA A 105 -9.50 7.61 -11.35
C ALA A 105 -9.03 7.04 -10.00
N TYR A 106 -9.61 5.91 -9.59
CA TYR A 106 -9.17 5.17 -8.41
C TYR A 106 -7.75 4.63 -8.58
N ASP A 107 -7.49 3.97 -9.71
CA ASP A 107 -6.17 3.40 -10.01
C ASP A 107 -5.08 4.47 -10.05
N GLU A 108 -5.38 5.63 -10.62
CA GLU A 108 -4.47 6.78 -10.64
C GLU A 108 -4.11 7.20 -9.21
N TRP A 109 -5.10 7.38 -8.34
CA TRP A 109 -4.84 7.82 -6.95
C TRP A 109 -4.12 6.75 -6.12
N ILE A 110 -4.40 5.46 -6.33
CA ILE A 110 -3.64 4.37 -5.71
C ILE A 110 -2.17 4.40 -6.19
N SER A 111 -1.95 4.62 -7.48
CA SER A 111 -0.61 4.79 -8.05
C SER A 111 0.11 5.99 -7.42
N LEU A 112 -0.57 7.12 -7.25
CA LEU A 112 -0.03 8.31 -6.58
C LEU A 112 0.27 8.09 -5.08
N LEU A 113 -0.51 7.26 -4.38
CA LEU A 113 -0.19 6.88 -3.00
C LEU A 113 1.09 6.04 -2.93
N ALA A 114 1.28 5.13 -3.89
CA ALA A 114 2.49 4.31 -3.98
C ALA A 114 3.70 5.14 -4.43
N ASN A 115 3.48 6.05 -5.38
CA ASN A 115 4.49 6.90 -6.02
C ASN A 115 4.12 8.38 -5.87
N PRO A 116 4.34 8.95 -4.67
CA PRO A 116 3.89 10.31 -4.36
C PRO A 116 4.68 11.39 -5.09
N ILE A 117 3.95 12.31 -5.71
CA ILE A 117 4.47 13.41 -6.53
C ILE A 117 5.37 14.30 -5.68
N ASN A 118 6.55 14.66 -6.18
CA ASN A 118 7.35 15.69 -5.53
C ASN A 118 6.70 17.06 -5.73
N ILE A 119 6.09 17.62 -4.70
CA ILE A 119 5.37 18.90 -4.77
C ILE A 119 6.25 20.05 -5.25
N ASN A 120 7.57 19.97 -5.04
CA ASN A 120 8.51 21.00 -5.49
C ASN A 120 8.86 20.92 -6.99
N GLN A 121 8.44 19.85 -7.65
CA GLN A 121 8.65 19.59 -9.09
C GLN A 121 7.33 19.42 -9.84
N ALA A 122 6.19 19.46 -9.13
CA ALA A 122 4.88 19.18 -9.69
C ALA A 122 4.41 20.32 -10.60
N GLU A 123 3.73 19.94 -11.69
CA GLU A 123 3.00 20.83 -12.57
C GLU A 123 1.59 21.11 -12.03
N VAL A 124 0.92 22.13 -12.59
CA VAL A 124 -0.44 22.50 -12.16
C VAL A 124 -1.41 21.34 -12.41
N ASP A 125 -1.28 20.68 -13.56
CA ASP A 125 -2.19 19.60 -13.98
C ASP A 125 -2.04 18.35 -13.11
N GLU A 126 -0.80 18.00 -12.72
CA GLU A 126 -0.52 16.89 -11.79
C GLU A 126 -1.12 17.13 -10.40
N LEU A 127 -1.15 18.38 -9.93
CA LEU A 127 -1.78 18.71 -8.65
C LEU A 127 -3.31 18.77 -8.78
N TYR A 128 -3.82 19.21 -9.94
CA TYR A 128 -5.25 19.32 -10.22
C TYR A 128 -5.92 17.96 -10.43
N SER A 129 -5.17 16.91 -10.85
CA SER A 129 -5.72 15.54 -10.96
C SER A 129 -6.02 14.89 -9.61
N ILE A 130 -5.48 15.45 -8.51
CA ILE A 130 -5.75 14.98 -7.15
C ILE A 130 -7.14 15.46 -6.70
N TYR A 131 -7.95 14.52 -6.22
CA TYR A 131 -9.28 14.83 -5.67
C TYR A 131 -9.26 15.94 -4.63
N GLY A 132 -10.19 16.88 -4.78
CA GLY A 132 -10.37 17.98 -3.84
C GLY A 132 -9.28 19.05 -3.88
N VAL A 133 -8.44 19.05 -4.92
CA VAL A 133 -7.55 20.16 -5.25
C VAL A 133 -8.17 20.98 -6.38
N SER A 134 -8.51 22.23 -6.09
CA SER A 134 -9.02 23.13 -7.14
C SER A 134 -7.87 23.65 -8.02
N LEU A 135 -8.20 24.12 -9.23
CA LEU A 135 -7.21 24.77 -10.10
C LEU A 135 -6.57 25.99 -9.41
N VAL A 136 -7.35 26.74 -8.64
CA VAL A 136 -6.85 27.88 -7.86
C VAL A 136 -5.81 27.41 -6.84
N ASP A 137 -6.12 26.35 -6.09
CA ASP A 137 -5.20 25.77 -5.11
C ASP A 137 -3.90 25.29 -5.76
N ALA A 138 -4.00 24.53 -6.86
CA ALA A 138 -2.85 24.03 -7.63
C ALA A 138 -1.95 25.18 -8.11
N VAL A 139 -2.54 26.24 -8.67
CA VAL A 139 -1.80 27.43 -9.11
C VAL A 139 -1.10 28.13 -7.95
N GLN A 140 -1.74 28.26 -6.79
CA GLN A 140 -1.09 28.87 -5.62
C GLN A 140 0.08 28.05 -5.10
N ILE A 141 -0.04 26.71 -5.10
CA ILE A 141 1.05 25.80 -4.75
C ILE A 141 2.24 26.01 -5.69
N VAL A 142 2.03 25.95 -7.00
CA VAL A 142 3.11 26.12 -8.00
C VAL A 142 3.75 27.50 -7.91
N LYS A 143 2.96 28.57 -7.73
CA LYS A 143 3.50 29.93 -7.47
C LYS A 143 4.39 29.94 -6.23
N ARG A 144 3.94 29.32 -5.15
CA ARG A 144 4.68 29.26 -3.88
C ARG A 144 5.93 28.39 -3.96
N VAL A 145 5.94 27.34 -4.78
CA VAL A 145 7.13 26.53 -5.10
C VAL A 145 8.19 27.40 -5.76
N LYS A 146 7.83 28.13 -6.82
CA LYS A 146 8.75 29.01 -7.56
C LYS A 146 9.41 30.08 -6.67
N MET A 147 8.73 30.52 -5.62
CA MET A 147 9.25 31.53 -4.69
C MET A 147 10.24 30.95 -3.66
N LEU A 148 9.84 29.92 -2.90
CA LEU A 148 10.67 29.39 -1.79
C LEU A 148 10.67 27.87 -1.65
N GLY A 149 9.86 27.14 -2.44
CA GLY A 149 9.65 25.70 -2.26
C GLY A 149 9.00 25.31 -0.93
N PHE A 150 8.85 24.00 -0.73
CA PHE A 150 8.30 23.37 0.46
C PHE A 150 9.27 22.34 1.03
N ARG A 151 9.54 22.45 2.33
CA ARG A 151 10.34 21.45 3.07
C ARG A 151 9.48 20.55 3.95
N TYR A 152 8.33 21.06 4.38
CA TYR A 152 7.45 20.44 5.37
C TYR A 152 5.99 20.77 5.08
N ALA A 153 5.07 19.94 5.55
CA ALA A 153 3.62 20.15 5.44
C ALA A 153 3.16 21.49 6.03
N SER A 154 3.80 21.96 7.10
CA SER A 154 3.50 23.26 7.70
C SER A 154 3.77 24.44 6.77
N HIS A 155 4.74 24.34 5.85
CA HIS A 155 4.98 25.37 4.85
C HIS A 155 3.85 25.39 3.82
N LEU A 156 3.42 24.20 3.37
CA LEU A 156 2.30 24.06 2.45
C LEU A 156 1.03 24.67 3.04
N ARG A 157 0.69 24.33 4.29
CA ARG A 157 -0.48 24.87 5.01
C ARG A 157 -0.52 26.40 5.09
N ARG A 158 0.66 27.03 5.12
CA ARG A 158 0.82 28.49 5.21
C ARG A 158 0.85 29.19 3.84
N THR A 159 0.61 28.45 2.75
CA THR A 159 0.52 29.03 1.41
C THR A 159 -0.69 29.97 1.34
N PRO A 160 -0.50 31.25 1.03
CA PRO A 160 -1.62 32.18 0.87
C PRO A 160 -2.56 31.71 -0.23
N GLY A 161 -3.87 31.72 0.06
CA GLY A 161 -4.89 31.30 -0.89
C GLY A 161 -5.03 29.79 -1.11
N LEU A 162 -4.26 28.95 -0.40
CA LEU A 162 -4.49 27.50 -0.37
C LEU A 162 -5.62 27.15 0.60
N SER A 163 -6.64 26.47 0.10
CA SER A 163 -7.74 25.98 0.91
C SER A 163 -7.29 24.89 1.89
N TYR A 164 -7.92 24.86 3.07
CA TYR A 164 -7.64 23.80 4.04
C TYR A 164 -8.05 22.42 3.52
N TYR A 165 -9.10 22.39 2.70
CA TYR A 165 -9.59 21.17 2.05
C TYR A 165 -8.55 20.59 1.09
N ALA A 166 -8.03 21.39 0.16
CA ALA A 166 -6.96 20.97 -0.74
C ALA A 166 -5.70 20.57 0.03
N TYR A 167 -5.28 21.34 1.04
CA TYR A 167 -4.16 20.96 1.90
C TYR A 167 -4.32 19.55 2.49
N ARG A 168 -5.50 19.24 3.06
CA ARG A 168 -5.76 17.94 3.70
C ARG A 168 -5.76 16.79 2.69
N ASN A 169 -6.37 17.00 1.53
CA ASN A 169 -6.53 15.96 0.52
C ASN A 169 -5.27 15.73 -0.30
N LEU A 170 -4.41 16.74 -0.45
CA LEU A 170 -3.16 16.64 -1.18
C LEU A 170 -2.08 15.83 -0.43
N LEU A 171 -2.02 15.98 0.90
CA LEU A 171 -0.93 15.42 1.73
C LEU A 171 -0.60 13.94 1.52
N PRO A 172 -1.57 13.02 1.34
CA PRO A 172 -1.29 11.61 1.14
C PRO A 172 -0.54 11.33 -0.16
N PHE A 173 -0.74 12.15 -1.20
CA PHE A 173 -0.27 11.92 -2.57
C PHE A 173 1.03 12.64 -2.92
N ILE A 174 1.58 13.43 -2.00
CA ILE A 174 2.77 14.26 -2.27
C ILE A 174 3.99 13.89 -1.43
N SER A 175 5.15 14.31 -1.90
CA SER A 175 6.43 14.26 -1.20
C SER A 175 7.11 15.62 -1.29
N PHE A 176 7.93 15.97 -0.30
CA PHE A 176 8.71 17.23 -0.31
C PHE A 176 10.11 17.05 -0.91
N ARG A 177 10.44 15.83 -1.32
CA ARG A 177 11.74 15.44 -1.84
C ARG A 177 11.50 14.35 -2.87
N THR A 178 12.34 14.29 -3.90
CA THR A 178 12.32 13.21 -4.86
C THR A 178 12.57 11.88 -4.15
N VAL A 179 11.54 11.03 -4.06
CA VAL A 179 11.67 9.67 -3.56
C VAL A 179 12.16 8.84 -4.74
N LYS A 180 13.42 8.37 -4.68
CA LYS A 180 13.89 7.40 -5.67
C LYS A 180 13.29 6.04 -5.32
N PRO A 181 12.60 5.36 -6.25
CA PRO A 181 12.11 4.01 -6.00
C PRO A 181 13.33 3.13 -5.68
N LYS A 182 13.28 2.44 -4.54
CA LYS A 182 14.32 1.47 -4.20
C LYS A 182 14.07 0.24 -5.06
N SER A 183 15.08 -0.21 -5.82
CA SER A 183 15.02 -1.49 -6.52
C SER A 183 14.89 -2.60 -5.50
N VAL A 184 13.77 -3.32 -5.52
CA VAL A 184 13.56 -4.53 -4.73
C VAL A 184 13.69 -5.71 -5.69
N ALA A 185 14.65 -6.59 -5.42
CA ALA A 185 14.79 -7.86 -6.11
C ALA A 185 14.21 -8.97 -5.22
N GLY A 186 13.34 -9.80 -5.77
CA GLY A 186 12.70 -10.90 -5.06
C GLY A 186 11.80 -11.71 -5.99
N TRP A 187 11.34 -12.86 -5.51
CA TRP A 187 10.34 -13.69 -6.19
C TRP A 187 9.04 -13.61 -5.40
N ALA A 188 7.93 -13.34 -6.09
CA ALA A 188 6.59 -13.32 -5.52
C ALA A 188 5.78 -14.45 -6.15
N ASN A 189 5.35 -15.41 -5.34
CA ASN A 189 4.44 -16.46 -5.77
C ASN A 189 3.01 -16.05 -5.39
N LEU A 190 2.23 -15.64 -6.38
CA LEU A 190 0.81 -15.35 -6.20
C LEU A 190 0.02 -16.63 -6.49
N ARG A 191 -0.66 -17.19 -5.49
CA ARG A 191 -1.65 -18.27 -5.69
C ARG A 191 -3.02 -17.69 -5.38
N ILE A 192 -3.79 -17.43 -6.42
CA ILE A 192 -5.19 -17.02 -6.29
C ILE A 192 -6.04 -18.29 -6.35
N ALA A 193 -6.75 -18.60 -5.27
CA ALA A 193 -7.78 -19.63 -5.26
C ALA A 193 -9.13 -18.91 -5.22
N TYR A 194 -9.91 -19.02 -6.29
CA TYR A 194 -11.31 -18.59 -6.30
C TYR A 194 -12.15 -19.78 -5.83
N TYR A 195 -12.72 -19.67 -4.63
CA TYR A 195 -13.91 -20.47 -4.30
C TYR A 195 -15.10 -19.66 -4.79
N SER A 196 -15.63 -20.02 -5.95
CA SER A 196 -16.87 -19.46 -6.42
C SER A 196 -18.01 -20.10 -5.63
N GLU A 197 -18.60 -19.36 -4.69
CA GLU A 197 -19.88 -19.70 -4.07
C GLU A 197 -21.01 -19.84 -5.11
N LEU A 198 -20.79 -19.40 -6.36
CA LEU A 198 -21.66 -19.64 -7.52
C LEU A 198 -22.00 -21.12 -7.72
N PHE A 199 -21.12 -22.06 -7.34
CA PHE A 199 -21.40 -23.50 -7.51
C PHE A 199 -22.21 -24.11 -6.36
N GLN A 200 -22.28 -23.49 -5.18
CA GLN A 200 -23.15 -24.01 -4.10
C GLN A 200 -24.64 -23.71 -4.35
N GLU A 201 -24.95 -22.56 -4.96
CA GLU A 201 -26.31 -22.27 -5.43
C GLU A 201 -26.70 -23.14 -6.65
N GLU A 202 -25.73 -23.51 -7.51
CA GLU A 202 -26.00 -24.44 -8.62
C GLU A 202 -26.17 -25.89 -8.16
N GLU A 203 -25.38 -26.41 -7.22
CA GLU A 203 -25.57 -27.78 -6.68
C GLU A 203 -26.96 -27.95 -6.04
N THR A 204 -27.41 -26.95 -5.26
CA THR A 204 -28.74 -26.96 -4.65
C THR A 204 -29.86 -26.87 -5.69
N GLN A 205 -29.69 -26.06 -6.74
CA GLN A 205 -30.67 -25.99 -7.85
C GLN A 205 -30.66 -27.24 -8.75
N VAL A 206 -29.51 -27.89 -8.95
CA VAL A 206 -29.41 -29.13 -9.74
C VAL A 206 -30.05 -30.29 -8.99
N GLU A 207 -29.87 -30.40 -7.67
CA GLU A 207 -30.57 -31.38 -6.84
C GLU A 207 -32.08 -31.19 -6.83
N GLU A 208 -32.55 -29.94 -6.69
CA GLU A 208 -33.97 -29.60 -6.73
C GLU A 208 -34.57 -29.93 -8.11
N ARG A 209 -33.90 -29.55 -9.19
CA ARG A 209 -34.33 -29.86 -10.58
C ARG A 209 -34.31 -31.36 -10.89
N LEU A 210 -33.29 -32.11 -10.44
CA LEU A 210 -33.26 -33.57 -10.57
C LEU A 210 -34.45 -34.20 -9.84
N GLY A 211 -34.79 -33.71 -8.65
CA GLY A 211 -35.99 -34.12 -7.91
C GLY A 211 -37.28 -33.90 -8.71
N GLU A 212 -37.39 -32.77 -9.42
CA GLU A 212 -38.54 -32.48 -10.27
C GLU A 212 -38.63 -33.39 -11.50
N VAL A 213 -37.52 -33.71 -12.18
CA VAL A 213 -37.54 -34.61 -13.35
C VAL A 213 -37.86 -36.06 -12.96
N GLY A 214 -37.54 -36.49 -11.74
CA GLY A 214 -37.80 -37.86 -11.28
C GLY A 214 -39.28 -38.19 -11.01
N VAL A 215 -40.17 -37.20 -10.93
CA VAL A 215 -41.59 -37.39 -10.58
C VAL A 215 -42.49 -37.01 -11.77
N PRO A 216 -43.02 -37.98 -12.54
CA PRO A 216 -43.78 -37.70 -13.78
C PRO A 216 -45.14 -37.03 -13.57
N ASP A 217 -45.61 -36.97 -12.34
CA ASP A 217 -46.91 -36.42 -11.96
C ASP A 217 -46.73 -35.47 -10.78
N THR A 218 -46.68 -34.17 -11.06
CA THR A 218 -47.47 -33.12 -10.39
C THR A 218 -46.93 -31.74 -10.76
N THR A 219 -47.80 -30.86 -11.29
CA THR A 219 -47.81 -29.38 -11.20
C THR A 219 -46.50 -28.55 -11.21
N SER A 220 -45.35 -29.08 -11.62
CA SER A 220 -44.12 -28.30 -11.81
C SER A 220 -44.13 -27.64 -13.18
N SER A 221 -43.68 -26.39 -13.25
CA SER A 221 -43.58 -25.63 -14.51
C SER A 221 -42.66 -26.34 -15.50
N PHE A 222 -41.60 -26.99 -15.01
CA PHE A 222 -40.59 -27.63 -15.84
C PHE A 222 -41.14 -28.80 -16.67
N TRP A 223 -41.97 -29.67 -16.10
CA TRP A 223 -42.60 -30.77 -16.85
C TRP A 223 -43.61 -30.29 -17.89
N SER A 224 -44.34 -29.22 -17.57
CA SER A 224 -45.24 -28.56 -18.52
C SER A 224 -44.45 -27.99 -19.70
N ASP A 225 -43.30 -27.36 -19.44
CA ASP A 225 -42.43 -26.77 -20.45
C ASP A 225 -41.81 -27.85 -21.35
N LEU A 226 -41.30 -28.95 -20.78
CA LEU A 226 -40.76 -30.08 -21.56
C LEU A 226 -41.82 -30.73 -22.46
N ARG A 227 -43.05 -30.91 -21.96
CA ARG A 227 -44.16 -31.43 -22.77
C ARG A 227 -44.55 -30.46 -23.89
N SER A 228 -44.54 -29.16 -23.62
CA SER A 228 -44.80 -28.13 -24.63
C SER A 228 -43.73 -28.11 -25.73
N ALA A 229 -42.49 -28.50 -25.40
CA ALA A 229 -41.39 -28.67 -26.33
C ALA A 229 -41.41 -30.03 -27.09
N GLY A 230 -42.41 -30.87 -26.85
CA GLY A 230 -42.63 -32.12 -27.58
C GLY A 230 -41.91 -33.35 -27.01
N TRP A 231 -41.36 -33.27 -25.80
CA TRP A 231 -40.67 -34.40 -25.16
C TRP A 231 -41.65 -35.45 -24.65
N THR A 232 -41.35 -36.73 -24.92
CA THR A 232 -42.14 -37.85 -24.42
C THR A 232 -41.73 -38.25 -23.00
N ARG A 233 -42.53 -39.11 -22.37
CA ARG A 233 -42.22 -39.65 -21.03
C ARG A 233 -40.94 -40.49 -21.01
N GLU A 234 -40.59 -41.13 -22.12
CA GLU A 234 -39.38 -41.95 -22.22
C GLU A 234 -38.14 -41.06 -22.34
N ASP A 235 -38.22 -39.97 -23.09
CA ASP A 235 -37.12 -39.01 -23.27
C ASP A 235 -36.74 -38.29 -21.97
N SER A 236 -37.73 -37.96 -21.14
CA SER A 236 -37.49 -37.32 -19.85
C SER A 236 -36.96 -38.28 -18.80
N LEU A 237 -37.38 -39.54 -18.82
CA LEU A 237 -36.79 -40.58 -17.96
C LEU A 237 -35.32 -40.81 -18.35
N TRP A 238 -35.03 -40.86 -19.65
CA TRP A 238 -33.66 -40.93 -20.16
C TRP A 238 -32.82 -39.72 -19.71
N LEU A 239 -33.38 -38.51 -19.80
CA LEU A 239 -32.70 -37.29 -19.38
C LEU A 239 -32.41 -37.31 -17.87
N TYR A 240 -33.35 -37.76 -17.05
CA TYR A 240 -33.17 -37.93 -15.62
C TYR A 240 -32.02 -38.89 -15.30
N GLU A 241 -32.01 -40.07 -15.91
CA GLU A 241 -30.96 -41.07 -15.70
C GLU A 241 -29.59 -40.53 -16.13
N GLN A 242 -29.54 -39.77 -17.21
CA GLN A 242 -28.28 -39.22 -17.70
C GLN A 242 -27.74 -38.09 -16.80
N LEU A 243 -28.59 -37.17 -16.35
CA LEU A 243 -28.18 -36.11 -15.43
C LEU A 243 -27.73 -36.68 -14.07
N LEU A 244 -28.34 -37.77 -13.61
CA LEU A 244 -27.91 -38.51 -12.43
C LEU A 244 -26.49 -39.04 -12.58
N LYS A 245 -26.19 -39.65 -13.73
CA LYS A 245 -24.86 -40.19 -14.01
C LYS A 245 -23.80 -39.09 -14.14
N GLU A 246 -24.12 -37.99 -14.81
CA GLU A 246 -23.23 -36.84 -14.93
C GLU A 246 -22.93 -36.21 -13.56
N LYS A 247 -23.93 -36.14 -12.66
CA LYS A 247 -23.71 -35.73 -11.27
C LYS A 247 -22.73 -36.67 -10.54
N GLU A 248 -22.95 -37.98 -10.62
CA GLU A 248 -22.04 -38.95 -9.98
C GLU A 248 -20.61 -38.88 -10.53
N GLU A 249 -20.43 -38.57 -11.81
CA GLU A 249 -19.11 -38.37 -12.42
C GLU A 249 -18.45 -37.07 -11.93
N ALA A 250 -19.22 -35.98 -11.80
CA ALA A 250 -18.74 -34.72 -11.25
C ALA A 250 -18.28 -34.85 -9.78
N ASP A 251 -19.05 -35.56 -8.94
CA ASP A 251 -18.70 -35.78 -7.53
C ASP A 251 -17.41 -36.57 -7.35
N ARG A 252 -17.02 -37.39 -8.33
CA ARG A 252 -15.76 -38.16 -8.33
C ARG A 252 -14.55 -37.31 -8.70
N LEU A 253 -14.74 -36.14 -9.31
CA LEU A 253 -13.69 -35.20 -9.65
C LEU A 253 -13.33 -34.34 -8.43
N ILE A 254 -12.87 -34.97 -7.34
CA ILE A 254 -12.25 -34.23 -6.24
C ILE A 254 -10.93 -33.65 -6.76
N PRO A 255 -10.69 -32.33 -6.70
CA PRO A 255 -9.40 -31.77 -7.09
C PRO A 255 -8.33 -32.30 -6.13
N SER A 256 -7.32 -32.98 -6.68
CA SER A 256 -6.17 -33.47 -5.92
C SER A 256 -5.48 -32.30 -5.22
N LEU A 257 -5.54 -32.29 -3.89
CA LEU A 257 -4.80 -31.37 -3.02
C LEU A 257 -3.28 -31.52 -3.18
#